data_AF-S7NF69-F1
#
_entry.id   AF-S7NF69-F1
#
_cell.length_a   1.000
_cell.length_b   1.000
_cell.length_c   1.000
_cell.angle_alpha   90.00
_cell.angle_beta   90.00
_cell.angle_gamma   90.00
#
_symmetry.space_group_name_H-M   'P 1'
#
loop_
_entity.id
_entity.type
_entity.pdbx_description
1 polymer ?
#
loop_
_entity_poly.entity_id
_entity_poly.type
_entity_poly.pdbx_seq_one_letter_code
_entity_poly.pdbx_strand_id
1 'polypeptide(L)'
;MNNEFEKINVNLDDIILKEEGKRNLLDFSDSGVEQIDYDTYLAETGKSLTKVNLLTYASGLKEHADKLPPGVLKESLTRNVIKIKDIHNIKALPLELQLVKVTNILDALDSSQKFITNDLPSIIIEESKEYADIIVSYFQYYLNWAKIAIMEEISACKPVATAFDSAFDVFLCNYVTKPMNLFWFGIGKATILLLPAIIIAVKLAKYYRRMDSEDVYEE
;
A
#
# COMPACT_ATOMS: atom_id res chain seq x y z
N MET A 1 1.44 -20.59 2.59
CA MET A 1 1.11 -19.16 2.76
C MET A 1 -0.40 -18.92 2.71
N ASN A 2 -1.17 -19.60 1.86
CA ASN A 2 -2.64 -19.42 1.76
C ASN A 2 -3.41 -19.43 3.09
N ASN A 3 -3.08 -20.34 4.02
CA ASN A 3 -3.78 -20.45 5.31
C ASN A 3 -3.48 -19.30 6.29
N GLU A 4 -2.44 -18.49 6.07
CA GLU A 4 -2.15 -17.31 6.92
C GLU A 4 -3.03 -16.12 6.51
N PHE A 5 -3.32 -15.98 5.21
CA PHE A 5 -4.22 -14.94 4.69
C PHE A 5 -5.70 -15.22 4.97
N GLU A 6 -6.09 -16.48 5.20
CA GLU A 6 -7.44 -16.85 5.67
C GLU A 6 -7.74 -16.38 7.11
N LYS A 7 -6.70 -16.03 7.88
CA LYS A 7 -6.84 -15.54 9.26
C LYS A 7 -6.86 -14.00 9.34
N ILE A 8 -6.79 -13.30 8.21
CA ILE A 8 -6.87 -11.85 8.19
C ILE A 8 -8.28 -11.44 8.59
N ASN A 9 -8.39 -10.87 9.79
CA ASN A 9 -9.63 -10.26 10.27
C ASN A 9 -9.63 -8.77 9.89
N VAL A 10 -10.39 -8.42 8.85
CA VAL A 10 -10.54 -7.03 8.41
C VAL A 10 -11.64 -6.39 9.24
N ASN A 11 -11.26 -5.56 10.22
CA ASN A 11 -12.20 -4.70 10.92
C ASN A 11 -12.09 -3.26 10.36
N LEU A 12 -13.21 -2.73 9.85
CA LEU A 12 -13.30 -1.40 9.25
C LEU A 12 -13.85 -0.34 10.21
N ASP A 13 -14.13 -0.70 11.48
CA ASP A 13 -14.67 0.20 12.50
C ASP A 13 -13.81 1.46 12.71
N ASP A 14 -12.49 1.36 12.53
CA ASP A 14 -11.53 2.46 12.80
C ASP A 14 -11.37 3.44 11.62
N ILE A 15 -11.98 3.15 10.45
CA ILE A 15 -12.12 4.12 9.35
C ILE A 15 -13.16 5.19 9.73
N ILE A 16 -13.97 4.91 10.74
CA ILE A 16 -15.09 5.73 11.16
C ILE A 16 -14.60 6.74 12.21
N LEU A 17 -14.47 7.97 11.74
CA LEU A 17 -14.33 9.23 12.49
C LEU A 17 -12.96 9.63 13.07
N LYS A 18 -12.29 10.57 12.36
CA LYS A 18 -11.23 11.42 12.92
C LYS A 18 -11.81 12.45 13.91
N GLU A 19 -10.96 13.05 14.77
CA GLU A 19 -11.35 14.06 15.78
C GLU A 19 -12.14 15.27 15.23
N GLU A 20 -11.98 15.60 13.95
CA GLU A 20 -12.79 16.62 13.27
C GLU A 20 -14.21 16.13 12.98
N GLY A 21 -14.36 14.86 12.56
CA GLY A 21 -15.66 14.20 12.44
C GLY A 21 -16.37 14.06 13.79
N LYS A 22 -15.61 13.82 14.87
CA LYS A 22 -16.16 13.70 16.23
C LYS A 22 -16.78 15.00 16.73
N ARG A 23 -16.11 16.14 16.48
CA ARG A 23 -16.67 17.47 16.75
C ARG A 23 -17.90 17.76 15.90
N ASN A 24 -17.85 17.46 14.61
CA ASN A 24 -19.01 17.65 13.72
C ASN A 24 -20.22 16.78 14.15
N LEU A 25 -20.00 15.56 14.64
CA LEU A 25 -21.08 14.73 15.17
C LEU A 25 -21.62 15.23 16.51
N LEU A 26 -20.78 15.81 17.37
CA LEU A 26 -21.25 16.45 18.61
C LEU A 26 -22.10 17.68 18.28
N ASP A 27 -21.64 18.56 17.39
CA ASP A 27 -22.40 19.72 16.92
C ASP A 27 -23.70 19.30 16.22
N PHE A 28 -23.69 18.16 15.50
CA PHE A 28 -24.88 17.59 14.87
C PHE A 28 -25.84 16.94 15.88
N SER A 29 -25.34 16.24 16.90
CA SER A 29 -26.17 15.71 17.99
C SER A 29 -26.86 16.84 18.76
N ASP A 30 -26.15 17.94 19.01
CA ASP A 30 -26.68 19.14 19.66
C ASP A 30 -27.66 19.94 18.78
N SER A 31 -27.71 19.68 17.46
CA SER A 31 -28.64 20.35 16.54
C SER A 31 -30.09 19.89 16.69
N GLY A 32 -30.36 18.90 17.56
CA GLY A 32 -31.70 18.36 17.80
C GLY A 32 -32.23 17.49 16.66
N VAL A 33 -31.41 17.22 15.66
CA VAL A 33 -31.75 16.41 14.48
C VAL A 33 -32.05 14.95 14.83
N GLU A 34 -31.49 14.44 15.93
CA GLU A 34 -31.81 13.12 16.48
C GLU A 34 -33.27 13.00 16.96
N GLN A 35 -33.93 14.11 17.28
CA GLN A 35 -35.34 14.13 17.68
C GLN A 35 -36.30 14.00 16.49
N ILE A 36 -35.77 14.06 15.26
CA ILE A 36 -36.55 13.84 14.05
C ILE A 36 -36.74 12.33 13.88
N ASP A 37 -37.98 11.89 13.99
CA ASP A 37 -38.37 10.54 13.62
C ASP A 37 -38.31 10.41 12.09
N TYR A 38 -37.14 10.01 11.60
CA TYR A 38 -36.86 9.83 10.19
C TYR A 38 -37.69 8.73 9.55
N ASP A 39 -38.02 7.67 10.30
CA ASP A 39 -38.85 6.58 9.80
C ASP A 39 -40.28 7.07 9.55
N THR A 40 -40.84 7.83 10.50
CA THR A 40 -42.14 8.48 10.33
C THR A 40 -42.11 9.53 9.22
N TYR A 41 -41.06 10.36 9.14
CA TYR A 41 -40.91 11.36 8.10
C TYR A 41 -40.85 10.69 6.71
N LEU A 42 -39.99 9.68 6.53
CA LEU A 42 -39.87 8.95 5.27
C LEU A 42 -41.16 8.22 4.90
N ALA A 43 -41.89 7.65 5.86
CA ALA A 43 -43.19 7.05 5.62
C ALA A 43 -44.25 8.07 5.13
N GLU A 44 -44.21 9.31 5.62
CA GLU A 44 -45.06 10.40 5.10
C GLU A 44 -44.63 10.84 3.70
N THR A 45 -43.33 10.83 3.41
CA THR A 45 -42.84 11.17 2.06
C THR A 45 -43.28 10.17 1.01
N GLY A 46 -43.46 8.89 1.35
CA GLY A 46 -44.00 7.88 0.44
C GLY A 46 -45.47 8.10 0.06
N LYS A 47 -46.17 9.06 0.68
CA LYS A 47 -47.58 9.38 0.35
C LYS A 47 -47.65 10.46 -0.72
N SER A 48 -48.74 10.41 -1.50
CA SER A 48 -49.07 11.48 -2.44
C SER A 48 -49.15 12.84 -1.72
N LEU A 49 -48.41 13.84 -2.21
CA LEU A 49 -48.37 15.21 -1.66
C LEU A 49 -49.78 15.84 -1.53
N THR A 50 -50.71 15.42 -2.39
CA THR A 50 -52.10 15.89 -2.38
C THR A 50 -53.05 14.71 -2.50
N LYS A 51 -54.20 14.80 -1.81
CA LYS A 51 -55.24 13.74 -1.85
C LYS A 51 -55.90 13.61 -3.23
N VAL A 52 -55.82 14.64 -4.06
CA VAL A 52 -56.40 14.71 -5.40
C VAL A 52 -55.39 15.31 -6.36
N ASN A 53 -55.35 14.79 -7.59
CA ASN A 53 -54.52 15.37 -8.64
C ASN A 53 -54.98 16.81 -8.92
N LEU A 54 -54.14 17.79 -8.54
CA LEU A 54 -54.45 19.21 -8.67
C LEU A 54 -54.73 19.64 -10.11
N LEU A 55 -54.08 19.03 -11.11
CA LEU A 55 -54.32 19.35 -12.52
C LEU A 55 -55.66 18.81 -13.01
N THR A 56 -56.03 17.59 -12.63
CA THR A 56 -57.35 17.02 -12.93
C THR A 56 -58.45 17.81 -12.26
N TYR A 57 -58.25 18.16 -10.98
CA TYR A 57 -59.20 18.98 -10.22
C TYR A 57 -59.35 20.39 -10.83
N ALA A 58 -58.24 21.05 -11.19
CA ALA A 58 -58.26 22.35 -11.87
C ALA A 58 -58.94 22.28 -13.25
N SER A 59 -58.75 21.19 -13.99
CA SER A 59 -59.39 20.98 -15.29
C SER A 59 -60.89 20.76 -15.16
N GLY A 60 -61.32 19.94 -14.19
CA GLY A 60 -62.75 19.76 -13.90
C GLY A 60 -63.42 21.04 -13.41
N LEU A 61 -62.75 21.82 -12.55
CA LEU A 61 -63.24 23.12 -12.08
C LEU A 61 -63.37 24.13 -13.22
N LYS A 62 -62.43 24.11 -14.18
CA LYS A 62 -62.48 24.94 -15.39
C LYS A 62 -63.68 24.57 -16.26
N GLU A 63 -63.94 23.28 -16.48
CA GLU A 63 -65.07 22.83 -17.29
C GLU A 63 -66.41 23.30 -16.71
N HIS A 64 -66.55 23.29 -15.38
CA HIS A 64 -67.73 23.81 -14.70
C HIS A 64 -67.81 25.35 -14.79
N ALA A 65 -66.68 26.05 -14.71
CA ALA A 65 -66.61 27.50 -14.87
C ALA A 65 -66.98 27.94 -16.30
N ASP A 66 -66.61 27.16 -17.31
CA ASP A 66 -66.89 27.47 -18.71
C ASP A 66 -68.39 27.40 -19.05
N LYS A 67 -69.14 26.52 -18.36
CA LYS A 67 -70.60 26.38 -18.46
C LYS A 67 -71.38 27.51 -17.79
N LEU A 68 -70.73 28.33 -16.96
CA LEU A 68 -71.39 29.46 -16.28
C LEU A 68 -71.52 30.69 -17.21
N PRO A 69 -72.59 31.49 -17.03
CA PRO A 69 -72.72 32.77 -17.70
C PRO A 69 -71.61 33.75 -17.24
N PRO A 70 -71.30 34.78 -18.05
CA PRO A 70 -70.32 35.80 -17.67
C PRO A 70 -70.70 36.47 -16.34
N GLY A 71 -69.76 36.55 -15.40
CA GLY A 71 -69.98 37.18 -14.11
C GLY A 71 -68.87 36.90 -13.09
N VAL A 72 -69.01 37.52 -11.92
CA VAL A 72 -68.02 37.47 -10.83
C VAL A 72 -67.69 36.04 -10.40
N LEU A 73 -68.68 35.14 -10.43
CA LEU A 73 -68.48 33.72 -10.09
C LEU A 73 -67.56 33.02 -11.11
N LYS A 74 -67.78 33.21 -12.41
CA LYS A 74 -66.94 32.65 -13.48
C LYS A 74 -65.50 33.16 -13.40
N GLU A 75 -65.32 34.45 -13.16
CA GLU A 75 -64.00 35.04 -12.97
C GLU A 75 -63.29 34.50 -11.72
N SER A 76 -64.02 34.36 -10.61
CA SER A 76 -63.47 33.82 -9.36
C SER A 76 -63.05 32.36 -9.52
N LEU A 77 -63.88 31.51 -10.14
CA LEU A 77 -63.50 30.13 -10.45
C LEU A 77 -62.29 30.07 -11.36
N THR A 78 -62.24 30.90 -12.41
CA THR A 78 -61.10 30.93 -13.35
C THR A 78 -59.81 31.35 -12.64
N ARG A 79 -59.87 32.33 -11.72
CA ARG A 79 -58.72 32.69 -10.86
C ARG A 79 -58.27 31.55 -9.96
N ASN A 80 -59.20 30.81 -9.36
CA ASN A 80 -58.87 29.66 -8.52
C ASN A 80 -58.26 28.50 -9.31
N VAL A 81 -58.73 28.24 -10.54
CA VAL A 81 -58.11 27.28 -11.46
C VAL A 81 -56.64 27.62 -11.72
N ILE A 82 -56.34 28.90 -11.98
CA ILE A 82 -54.97 29.37 -12.20
C ILE A 82 -54.14 29.16 -10.93
N LYS A 83 -54.64 29.59 -9.77
CA LYS A 83 -53.95 29.38 -8.48
C LYS A 83 -53.67 27.90 -8.18
N ILE A 84 -54.60 27.00 -8.48
CA ILE A 84 -54.41 25.55 -8.26
C ILE A 84 -53.30 25.01 -9.18
N LYS A 85 -53.27 25.45 -10.44
CA LYS A 85 -52.19 25.11 -11.38
C LYS A 85 -50.84 25.67 -10.92
N ASP A 86 -50.82 26.91 -10.41
CA ASP A 86 -49.62 27.54 -9.88
C ASP A 86 -49.10 26.79 -8.65
N ILE A 87 -49.98 26.39 -7.73
CA ILE A 87 -49.60 25.57 -6.56
C ILE A 87 -48.98 24.25 -7.01
N HIS A 88 -49.54 23.61 -8.03
CA HIS A 88 -48.96 22.37 -8.56
C HIS A 88 -47.55 22.60 -9.13
N ASN A 89 -47.38 23.60 -9.99
CA ASN A 89 -46.12 23.83 -10.71
C ASN A 89 -45.02 24.44 -9.82
N ILE A 90 -45.38 25.34 -8.90
CA ILE A 90 -44.42 26.10 -8.09
C ILE A 90 -44.11 25.38 -6.79
N LYS A 91 -45.05 24.59 -6.23
CA LYS A 91 -44.87 23.98 -4.91
C LYS A 91 -44.84 22.45 -4.96
N ALA A 92 -45.84 21.82 -5.59
CA ALA A 92 -45.93 20.37 -5.56
C ALA A 92 -44.81 19.71 -6.36
N LEU A 93 -44.61 20.11 -7.62
CA LEU A 93 -43.61 19.50 -8.51
C LEU A 93 -42.17 19.64 -7.99
N PRO A 94 -41.70 20.81 -7.50
CA PRO A 94 -40.35 20.93 -6.96
C PRO A 94 -40.16 20.13 -5.66
N LEU A 95 -41.21 19.94 -4.86
CA LEU A 95 -41.13 19.14 -3.65
C LEU A 95 -41.02 17.65 -3.97
N GLU A 96 -41.82 17.15 -4.91
CA GLU A 96 -41.70 15.78 -5.44
C GLU A 96 -40.28 15.50 -5.95
N LEU A 97 -39.70 16.44 -6.71
CA LEU A 97 -38.34 16.29 -7.25
C LEU A 97 -37.28 16.22 -6.14
N GLN A 98 -37.40 17.04 -5.10
CA GLN A 98 -36.50 16.99 -3.95
C GLN A 98 -36.64 15.68 -3.19
N LEU A 99 -37.86 15.16 -3.10
CA LEU A 99 -38.14 13.90 -2.45
C LEU A 99 -37.46 12.72 -3.15
N VAL A 100 -37.58 12.66 -4.48
CA VAL A 100 -36.87 11.67 -5.30
C VAL A 100 -35.35 11.78 -5.12
N LYS A 101 -34.83 13.00 -4.96
CA LYS A 101 -33.39 13.19 -4.70
C LYS A 101 -32.98 12.61 -3.34
N VAL A 102 -33.80 12.79 -2.31
CA VAL A 102 -33.54 12.25 -0.97
C VAL A 102 -33.58 10.72 -1.01
N THR A 103 -34.58 10.10 -1.66
CA THR A 103 -34.64 8.64 -1.77
C THR A 103 -33.45 8.06 -2.51
N ASN A 104 -33.03 8.68 -3.62
CA ASN A 104 -31.85 8.22 -4.37
C ASN A 104 -30.56 8.30 -3.53
N ILE A 105 -30.43 9.31 -2.68
CA ILE A 105 -29.27 9.43 -1.78
C ILE A 105 -29.32 8.33 -0.72
N LEU A 106 -30.49 8.05 -0.14
CA LEU A 106 -30.66 6.97 0.84
C LEU A 106 -30.35 5.60 0.23
N ASP A 107 -30.85 5.32 -0.98
CA ASP A 107 -30.56 4.08 -1.69
C ASP A 107 -29.06 3.91 -1.99
N ALA A 108 -28.40 5.00 -2.41
CA ALA A 108 -26.95 5.00 -2.64
C ALA A 108 -26.16 4.79 -1.34
N LEU A 109 -26.61 5.38 -0.22
CA LEU A 109 -26.00 5.19 1.11
C LEU A 109 -26.17 3.75 1.60
N ASP A 110 -27.37 3.16 1.49
CA ASP A 110 -27.63 1.78 1.90
C ASP A 110 -26.79 0.79 1.07
N SER A 111 -26.73 0.99 -0.24
CA SER A 111 -25.86 0.21 -1.14
C SER A 111 -24.38 0.32 -0.74
N SER A 112 -23.90 1.53 -0.44
CA SER A 112 -22.52 1.76 -0.01
C SER A 112 -22.22 1.10 1.33
N GLN A 113 -23.15 1.19 2.28
CA GLN A 113 -23.01 0.57 3.60
C GLN A 113 -23.01 -0.95 3.51
N LYS A 114 -23.88 -1.52 2.67
CA LYS A 114 -23.90 -2.95 2.39
C LYS A 114 -22.59 -3.43 1.78
N PHE A 115 -22.04 -2.68 0.82
CA PHE A 115 -20.75 -2.98 0.22
C PHE A 115 -19.61 -2.95 1.25
N ILE A 116 -19.52 -1.89 2.06
CA ILE A 116 -18.50 -1.74 3.10
C ILE A 116 -18.58 -2.88 4.14
N THR A 117 -19.80 -3.26 4.52
CA THR A 117 -20.00 -4.25 5.61
C THR A 117 -19.84 -5.68 5.13
N ASN A 118 -20.36 -6.01 3.93
CA ASN A 118 -20.46 -7.40 3.48
C ASN A 118 -19.43 -7.78 2.41
N ASP A 119 -19.12 -6.88 1.48
CA ASP A 119 -18.35 -7.24 0.28
C ASP A 119 -16.87 -6.82 0.41
N LEU A 120 -16.61 -5.64 0.99
CA LEU A 120 -15.27 -5.07 1.10
C LEU A 120 -14.28 -5.93 1.89
N PRO A 121 -14.64 -6.58 3.03
CA PRO A 121 -13.72 -7.47 3.74
C PRO A 121 -13.24 -8.65 2.87
N SER A 122 -14.14 -9.27 2.11
CA SER A 122 -13.78 -10.38 1.21
C SER A 122 -12.88 -9.92 0.06
N ILE A 123 -13.16 -8.76 -0.52
CA ILE A 123 -12.33 -8.18 -1.61
C ILE A 123 -10.91 -7.90 -1.09
N ILE A 124 -10.78 -7.30 0.10
CA ILE A 124 -9.46 -7.02 0.70
C ILE A 124 -8.67 -8.32 0.91
N ILE A 125 -9.32 -9.37 1.40
CA ILE A 125 -8.67 -10.67 1.61
C ILE A 125 -8.23 -11.27 0.27
N GLU A 126 -9.08 -11.23 -0.76
CA GLU A 126 -8.78 -11.74 -2.10
C GLU A 126 -7.60 -11.01 -2.75
N GLU A 127 -7.66 -9.68 -2.83
CA GLU A 127 -6.59 -8.82 -3.36
C GLU A 127 -5.27 -8.99 -2.58
N SER A 128 -5.35 -9.14 -1.25
CA SER A 128 -4.15 -9.38 -0.43
C SER A 128 -3.49 -10.73 -0.75
N LYS A 129 -4.27 -11.77 -1.06
CA LYS A 129 -3.76 -13.08 -1.46
C LYS A 129 -3.10 -13.00 -2.83
N GLU A 130 -3.74 -12.35 -3.79
CA GLU A 130 -3.17 -12.18 -5.13
C GLU A 130 -1.84 -11.41 -5.09
N TYR A 131 -1.79 -10.32 -4.32
CA TYR A 131 -0.55 -9.57 -4.10
C TYR A 131 0.56 -10.42 -3.46
N ALA A 132 0.20 -11.25 -2.46
CA ALA A 132 1.15 -12.14 -1.81
C ALA A 132 1.69 -13.21 -2.79
N ASP A 133 0.81 -13.79 -3.61
CA ASP A 133 1.21 -14.77 -4.63
C ASP A 133 2.15 -14.16 -5.68
N ILE A 134 1.91 -12.91 -6.07
CA ILE A 134 2.81 -12.16 -6.96
C ILE A 134 4.21 -12.04 -6.33
N ILE A 135 4.30 -11.61 -5.05
CA ILE A 135 5.58 -11.48 -4.35
C ILE A 135 6.30 -12.84 -4.29
N VAL A 136 5.59 -13.88 -3.87
CA VAL A 136 6.15 -15.24 -3.76
C VAL A 136 6.65 -15.74 -5.11
N SER A 137 5.91 -15.47 -6.18
CA SER A 137 6.29 -15.81 -7.56
C SER A 137 7.62 -15.16 -7.97
N TYR A 138 7.82 -13.88 -7.65
CA TYR A 138 9.11 -13.20 -7.91
C TYR A 138 10.27 -13.85 -7.14
N PHE A 139 10.07 -14.18 -5.86
CA PHE A 139 11.09 -14.86 -5.08
C PHE A 139 11.41 -16.24 -5.64
N GLN A 140 10.41 -17.03 -6.00
CA GLN A 140 10.60 -18.36 -6.59
C GLN A 140 11.34 -18.28 -7.93
N TYR A 141 10.97 -17.33 -8.78
CA TYR A 141 11.65 -17.07 -10.05
C TYR A 141 13.12 -16.74 -9.82
N TYR A 142 13.41 -15.80 -8.91
CA TYR A 142 14.77 -15.39 -8.58
C TYR A 142 15.59 -16.54 -7.98
N LEU A 143 15.02 -17.31 -7.05
CA LEU A 143 15.69 -18.47 -6.47
C LEU A 143 15.99 -19.55 -7.52
N ASN A 144 15.07 -19.77 -8.47
CA ASN A 144 15.30 -20.71 -9.56
C ASN A 144 16.40 -20.20 -10.49
N TRP A 145 16.39 -18.92 -10.84
CA TRP A 145 17.48 -18.30 -11.60
C TRP A 145 18.83 -18.41 -10.86
N ALA A 146 18.88 -18.09 -9.56
CA ALA A 146 20.09 -18.18 -8.75
C ALA A 146 20.60 -19.62 -8.68
N LYS A 147 19.71 -20.60 -8.53
CA LYS A 147 20.05 -22.02 -8.58
C LYS A 147 20.70 -22.39 -9.91
N ILE A 148 20.13 -21.96 -11.04
CA ILE A 148 20.68 -22.21 -12.39
C ILE A 148 22.04 -21.52 -12.52
N ALA A 149 22.17 -20.26 -12.15
CA ALA A 149 23.43 -19.53 -12.21
C ALA A 149 24.55 -20.21 -11.40
N ILE A 150 24.24 -20.68 -10.18
CA ILE A 150 25.19 -21.44 -9.37
C ILE A 150 25.53 -22.79 -10.03
N MET A 151 24.53 -23.50 -10.56
CA MET A 151 24.72 -24.81 -11.19
C MET A 151 25.41 -24.75 -12.55
N GLU A 152 25.36 -23.64 -13.27
CA GLU A 152 25.94 -23.51 -14.61
C GLU A 152 27.24 -22.71 -14.63
N GLU A 153 27.29 -21.55 -13.97
CA GLU A 153 28.48 -20.68 -14.01
C GLU A 153 29.51 -21.05 -12.93
N ILE A 154 29.05 -21.35 -11.71
CA ILE A 154 29.95 -21.64 -10.58
C ILE A 154 30.37 -23.11 -10.57
N SER A 155 29.54 -24.02 -11.09
CA SER A 155 29.90 -25.44 -11.20
C SER A 155 31.11 -25.69 -12.11
N ALA A 156 31.33 -24.82 -13.11
CA ALA A 156 32.52 -24.85 -13.95
C ALA A 156 33.81 -24.55 -13.17
N CYS A 157 33.70 -23.85 -12.04
CA CYS A 157 34.81 -23.60 -11.12
C CYS A 157 35.06 -24.79 -10.18
N LYS A 158 34.16 -25.78 -10.10
CA LYS A 158 34.32 -26.94 -9.20
C LYS A 158 35.60 -27.73 -9.44
N PRO A 159 36.02 -28.08 -10.69
CA PRO A 159 37.29 -28.76 -10.92
C PRO A 159 38.50 -27.90 -10.50
N VAL A 160 38.46 -26.59 -10.76
CA VAL A 160 39.52 -25.65 -10.41
C VAL A 160 39.62 -25.47 -8.89
N ALA A 161 38.50 -25.28 -8.20
CA ALA A 161 38.42 -25.18 -6.76
C ALA A 161 38.88 -26.48 -6.09
N THR A 162 38.47 -27.65 -6.61
CA THR A 162 38.90 -28.96 -6.07
C THR A 162 40.40 -29.16 -6.29
N ALA A 163 40.93 -28.79 -7.46
CA ALA A 163 42.36 -28.88 -7.74
C ALA A 163 43.18 -27.95 -6.85
N PHE A 164 42.71 -26.71 -6.64
CA PHE A 164 43.36 -25.75 -5.77
C PHE A 164 43.32 -26.19 -4.30
N ASP A 165 42.17 -26.63 -3.79
CA ASP A 165 42.00 -27.09 -2.41
C ASP A 165 42.84 -28.36 -2.15
N SER A 166 42.84 -29.30 -3.10
CA SER A 166 43.70 -30.49 -3.03
C SER A 166 45.18 -30.12 -3.06
N ALA A 167 45.60 -29.21 -3.94
CA ALA A 167 46.99 -28.78 -4.02
C ALA A 167 47.42 -28.02 -2.76
N PHE A 168 46.58 -27.11 -2.25
CA PHE A 168 46.87 -26.33 -1.07
C PHE A 168 46.94 -27.19 0.19
N ASP A 169 45.97 -28.08 0.41
CA ASP A 169 45.98 -28.96 1.58
C ASP A 169 47.13 -29.98 1.51
N VAL A 170 47.37 -30.59 0.36
CA VAL A 170 48.46 -31.59 0.22
C VAL A 170 49.84 -30.95 0.28
N PHE A 171 50.10 -29.88 -0.48
CA PHE A 171 51.43 -29.24 -0.50
C PHE A 171 51.63 -28.26 0.64
N LEU A 172 50.78 -27.24 0.77
CA LEU A 172 51.06 -26.13 1.70
C LEU A 172 50.69 -26.50 3.14
N CYS A 173 49.55 -27.15 3.36
CA CYS A 173 49.14 -27.54 4.71
C CYS A 173 49.96 -28.74 5.22
N ASN A 174 49.95 -29.85 4.49
CA ASN A 174 50.58 -31.08 4.96
C ASN A 174 52.10 -31.14 4.80
N TYR A 175 52.65 -30.65 3.67
CA TYR A 175 54.08 -30.79 3.39
C TYR A 175 54.93 -29.60 3.85
N VAL A 176 54.38 -28.38 3.84
CA VAL A 176 55.12 -27.17 4.26
C VAL A 176 54.82 -26.81 5.70
N THR A 177 53.56 -26.51 6.04
CA THR A 177 53.23 -25.91 7.35
C THR A 177 53.19 -26.92 8.50
N LYS A 178 52.62 -28.11 8.33
CA LYS A 178 52.59 -29.14 9.40
C LYS A 178 53.99 -29.60 9.90
N PRO A 179 55.02 -29.81 9.05
CA PRO A 179 56.35 -30.16 9.54
C PRO A 179 57.18 -28.95 10.00
N MET A 180 56.77 -27.72 9.68
CA MET A 180 57.39 -26.51 10.22
C MET A 180 56.98 -26.28 11.67
N ASN A 181 57.72 -26.88 12.59
CA ASN A 181 57.71 -26.41 13.97
C ASN A 181 58.42 -25.03 14.06
N LEU A 182 58.15 -24.29 15.15
CA LEU A 182 58.75 -22.96 15.37
C LEU A 182 60.29 -22.99 15.29
N PHE A 183 60.89 -24.12 15.64
CA PHE A 183 62.32 -24.36 15.58
C PHE A 183 62.86 -24.39 14.14
N TRP A 184 62.27 -25.16 13.23
CA TRP A 184 62.66 -25.25 11.81
C TRP A 184 62.38 -23.96 11.06
N PHE A 185 61.33 -23.22 11.44
CA PHE A 185 61.08 -21.87 10.92
C PHE A 185 62.16 -20.88 11.36
N GLY A 186 62.56 -20.93 12.63
CA GLY A 186 63.65 -20.11 13.17
C GLY A 186 64.99 -20.38 12.48
N ILE A 187 65.38 -21.66 12.36
CA ILE A 187 66.62 -22.05 11.67
C ILE A 187 66.58 -21.67 10.20
N GLY A 188 65.49 -22.00 9.48
CA GLY A 188 65.38 -21.72 8.04
C GLY A 188 65.50 -20.23 7.74
N LYS A 189 64.81 -19.37 8.48
CA LYS A 189 64.91 -17.91 8.29
C LYS A 189 66.26 -17.35 8.70
N ALA A 190 66.85 -17.83 9.79
CA ALA A 190 68.19 -17.43 10.19
C ALA A 190 69.22 -17.80 9.11
N THR A 191 69.16 -19.01 8.54
CA THR A 191 70.07 -19.44 7.48
C THR A 191 69.92 -18.61 6.21
N ILE A 192 68.69 -18.27 5.79
CA ILE A 192 68.45 -17.44 4.60
C ILE A 192 69.02 -16.03 4.74
N LEU A 193 69.00 -15.43 5.94
CA LEU A 193 69.57 -14.10 6.18
C LEU A 193 71.09 -14.14 6.44
N LEU A 194 71.58 -15.18 7.12
CA LEU A 194 72.98 -15.30 7.51
C LEU A 194 73.90 -15.62 6.32
N LEU A 195 73.45 -16.44 5.36
CA LEU A 195 74.22 -16.79 4.16
C LEU A 195 74.63 -15.56 3.32
N PRO A 196 73.70 -14.67 2.90
CA PRO A 196 74.07 -13.46 2.17
C PRO A 196 74.87 -12.48 3.04
N ALA A 197 74.57 -12.39 4.35
CA ALA A 197 75.33 -11.54 5.26
C ALA A 197 76.81 -11.97 5.37
N ILE A 198 77.10 -13.28 5.45
CA ILE A 198 78.47 -13.81 5.47
C ILE A 198 79.17 -13.54 4.13
N ILE A 199 78.48 -13.73 2.99
CA ILE A 199 79.07 -13.45 1.68
C ILE A 199 79.48 -11.98 1.56
N ILE A 200 78.60 -11.06 2.00
CA ILE A 200 78.89 -9.63 2.03
C ILE A 200 80.03 -9.31 3.00
N ALA A 201 80.03 -9.90 4.20
CA ALA A 201 81.08 -9.69 5.19
C ALA A 201 82.46 -10.15 4.70
N VAL A 202 82.55 -11.30 4.04
CA VAL A 202 83.81 -11.81 3.45
C VAL A 202 84.29 -10.90 2.31
N LYS A 203 83.37 -10.40 1.48
CA LYS A 203 83.70 -9.45 0.41
C LYS A 203 84.20 -8.12 0.98
N LEU A 204 83.53 -7.59 2.01
CA LEU A 204 83.92 -6.36 2.71
C LEU A 204 85.26 -6.52 3.44
N ALA A 205 85.49 -7.64 4.13
CA ALA A 205 86.75 -7.89 4.84
C ALA A 205 87.97 -7.85 3.90
N LYS A 206 87.81 -8.35 2.66
CA LYS A 206 88.85 -8.25 1.63
C LYS A 206 89.09 -6.79 1.18
N TYR A 207 88.05 -5.98 1.15
CA TYR A 207 88.12 -4.55 0.80
C TYR A 207 88.73 -3.73 1.95
N TYR A 208 88.29 -3.94 3.19
CA TYR A 208 88.83 -3.30 4.40
C TYR A 208 90.31 -3.60 4.63
N ARG A 209 90.78 -4.82 4.38
CA ARG A 209 92.22 -5.17 4.53
C ARG A 209 93.13 -4.46 3.51
N ARG A 210 92.58 -3.93 2.43
CA ARG A 210 93.31 -3.16 1.40
C ARG A 210 93.05 -1.66 1.51
N MET A 211 92.26 -1.23 2.49
CA MET A 211 91.97 0.17 2.71
C MET A 211 93.13 0.76 3.52
N ASP A 212 93.93 1.61 2.89
CA ASP A 212 94.85 2.47 3.62
C ASP A 212 94.00 3.41 4.48
N SER A 213 94.34 3.52 5.77
CA SER A 213 93.62 4.35 6.74
C SER A 213 93.78 5.82 6.39
N GLU A 214 92.73 6.47 5.88
CA GLU A 214 92.61 7.92 5.92
C GLU A 214 92.15 8.35 7.31
N ASP A 215 93.04 8.20 8.29
CA ASP A 215 92.95 8.93 9.55
C ASP A 215 93.96 10.08 9.50
N VAL A 216 93.54 11.20 8.92
CA VAL A 216 94.09 12.52 9.24
C VAL A 216 92.94 13.37 9.77
N TYR A 217 92.84 13.44 11.09
CA TYR A 217 92.23 14.59 11.76
C TYR A 217 93.34 15.29 12.54
N GLU A 218 93.88 16.36 11.96
CA GLU A 218 94.55 17.43 12.70
C GLU A 218 94.01 18.79 12.16
N GLU A 219 93.31 19.47 13.07
CA GLU A 219 92.79 20.87 13.17
C GLU A 219 92.37 21.66 11.91
#